data_AF-A0A536YUS1-F1
#
_entry.id   AF-A0A536YUS1-F1
#
_cell.length_a   1.000
_cell.length_b   1.000
_cell.length_c   1.000
_cell.angle_alpha   90.00
_cell.angle_beta   90.00
_cell.angle_gamma   90.00
#
_symmetry.space_group_name_H-M   'P 1'
#
loop_
_entity.id
_entity.type
_entity.pdbx_description
1 polymer ?
#
loop_
_entity_poly.entity_id
_entity_poly.type
_entity_poly.pdbx_seq_one_letter_code
_entity_poly.pdbx_strand_id
1 'polypeptide(L)'
;LVTAAFAPLSMPHPLWALAFALLGSAILGTLGLIAGITADKFDQVSAFQNFLIMPLTFLSGVFYSIHSLPPFWQTLSHFNPFFYMIDGFRYGFFGLSDIAPETSLSVVGIFCLGLTALTLFLLQRGYKLRH
;
A
#
# COMPACT_ATOMS: atom_id res chain seq x y z
N LEU A 1 6.22 24.19 -5.10
CA LEU A 1 7.34 24.64 -5.97
C LEU A 1 8.32 25.58 -5.26
N VAL A 2 7.91 26.42 -4.30
CA VAL A 2 8.85 27.31 -3.56
C VAL A 2 9.72 26.57 -2.54
N THR A 3 9.26 25.45 -1.98
CA THR A 3 10.00 24.67 -0.96
C THR A 3 11.19 23.86 -1.49
N ALA A 4 11.25 23.59 -2.80
CA ALA A 4 12.38 22.88 -3.42
C ALA A 4 13.68 23.71 -3.42
N ALA A 5 13.59 25.03 -3.25
CA ALA A 5 14.75 25.92 -3.15
C ALA A 5 15.34 25.98 -1.73
N PHE A 6 14.60 25.55 -0.70
CA PHE A 6 14.99 25.72 0.72
C PHE A 6 15.40 24.42 1.42
N ALA A 7 15.06 23.27 0.86
CA ALA A 7 15.57 21.98 1.32
C ALA A 7 16.22 21.31 0.11
N PRO A 8 17.55 21.06 0.11
CA PRO A 8 18.09 20.06 -0.79
C PRO A 8 17.39 18.75 -0.39
N LEU A 9 16.35 18.37 -1.14
CA LEU A 9 15.77 17.04 -1.11
C LEU A 9 16.84 16.13 -1.72
N SER A 10 17.90 15.89 -0.98
CA SER A 10 18.84 14.81 -1.23
C SER A 10 18.06 13.53 -0.97
N MET A 11 17.23 13.13 -1.94
CA MET A 11 16.68 11.79 -2.02
C MET A 11 17.88 10.85 -1.98
N PRO A 12 18.15 10.17 -0.85
CA PRO A 12 19.33 9.33 -0.78
C PRO A 12 19.15 8.10 -1.66
N HIS A 13 17.91 7.66 -1.87
CA HIS A 13 17.58 6.42 -2.58
C HIS A 13 16.35 6.57 -3.50
N PRO A 14 16.44 7.30 -4.62
CA PRO A 14 15.32 7.53 -5.53
C PRO A 14 14.79 6.25 -6.20
N LEU A 15 15.66 5.26 -6.44
CA LEU A 15 15.27 3.94 -6.97
C LEU A 15 14.32 3.20 -6.03
N TRP A 16 14.54 3.28 -4.72
CA TRP A 16 13.69 2.66 -3.71
C TRP A 16 12.33 3.37 -3.65
N ALA A 17 12.32 4.70 -3.65
CA ALA A 17 11.08 5.48 -3.70
C ALA A 17 10.23 5.10 -4.93
N LEU A 18 10.87 4.96 -6.10
CA LEU A 18 10.20 4.59 -7.34
C LEU A 18 9.67 3.15 -7.30
N ALA A 19 10.44 2.20 -6.78
CA ALA A 19 10.00 0.81 -6.63
C ALA A 19 8.77 0.69 -5.71
N PHE A 20 8.79 1.35 -4.54
CA PHE A 20 7.65 1.35 -3.63
C PHE A 20 6.44 2.10 -4.19
N ALA A 21 6.64 3.18 -4.95
CA ALA A 21 5.55 3.89 -5.64
C ALA A 21 4.88 3.02 -6.72
N LEU A 22 5.69 2.28 -7.50
CA LEU A 22 5.17 1.34 -8.50
C LEU A 22 4.41 0.19 -7.85
N LEU A 23 4.97 -0.43 -6.81
CA LEU A 23 4.30 -1.50 -6.08
C LEU A 23 3.01 -1.02 -5.42
N GLY A 24 3.02 0.17 -4.82
CA GLY A 24 1.83 0.75 -4.20
C GLY A 24 0.72 1.07 -5.19
N SER A 25 1.07 1.64 -6.35
CA SER A 25 0.10 1.87 -7.41
C SER A 25 -0.45 0.56 -7.98
N ALA A 26 0.38 -0.48 -8.12
CA ALA A 26 -0.06 -1.82 -8.52
C ALA A 26 -1.01 -2.48 -7.50
N ILE A 27 -0.74 -2.38 -6.20
CA ILE A 27 -1.61 -2.88 -5.13
C ILE A 27 -2.96 -2.16 -5.15
N LEU A 28 -2.97 -0.83 -5.21
CA LEU A 28 -4.21 -0.06 -5.26
C LEU A 28 -5.00 -0.33 -6.55
N GLY A 29 -4.31 -0.47 -7.69
CA GLY A 29 -4.93 -0.82 -8.97
C GLY A 29 -5.56 -2.21 -8.96
N THR A 30 -4.88 -3.21 -8.41
CA THR A 30 -5.41 -4.58 -8.28
C THR A 30 -6.55 -4.66 -7.29
N LEU A 31 -6.49 -3.97 -6.15
CA LEU A 31 -7.60 -3.87 -5.20
C LEU A 31 -8.82 -3.19 -5.83
N GLY A 32 -8.62 -2.11 -6.60
CA GLY A 32 -9.69 -1.45 -7.34
C GLY A 32 -10.34 -2.37 -8.38
N LEU A 33 -9.53 -3.17 -9.09
CA LEU A 33 -10.03 -4.21 -10.01
C LEU A 33 -10.84 -5.28 -9.28
N ILE A 34 -10.35 -5.81 -8.16
CA ILE A 34 -11.08 -6.82 -7.36
C ILE A 34 -12.41 -6.24 -6.89
N ALA A 35 -12.42 -5.01 -6.36
CA ALA A 35 -13.63 -4.33 -5.93
C ALA A 35 -14.61 -4.14 -7.11
N GLY A 36 -14.11 -3.77 -8.29
CA GLY A 36 -14.92 -3.64 -9.50
C GLY A 36 -15.51 -4.95 -10.01
N ILE A 37 -14.75 -6.05 -9.96
CA ILE A 37 -15.21 -7.38 -10.40
C ILE A 37 -16.24 -7.95 -9.41
N THR A 38 -16.05 -7.71 -8.11
CA THR A 38 -16.90 -8.29 -7.06
C THR A 38 -18.15 -7.47 -6.78
N ALA A 39 -18.16 -6.17 -7.06
CA ALA A 39 -19.32 -5.32 -6.81
C ALA A 39 -20.43 -5.51 -7.85
N ASP A 40 -21.67 -5.66 -7.39
CA ASP A 40 -22.88 -5.58 -8.23
C ASP A 40 -23.36 -4.14 -8.43
N LYS A 41 -22.99 -3.25 -7.50
CA LYS A 41 -23.42 -1.85 -7.49
C LYS A 41 -22.23 -0.95 -7.16
N PHE A 42 -22.23 0.26 -7.70
CA PHE A 42 -21.22 1.28 -7.40
C PHE A 42 -21.10 1.57 -5.89
N ASP A 43 -22.20 1.47 -5.15
CA ASP A 43 -22.19 1.63 -3.68
C ASP A 43 -21.29 0.62 -2.97
N GLN A 44 -21.17 -0.61 -3.50
CA GLN A 44 -20.32 -1.65 -2.91
C GLN A 44 -18.84 -1.37 -3.15
N VAL A 45 -18.47 -0.81 -4.31
CA VAL A 45 -17.10 -0.35 -4.59
C VAL A 45 -16.73 0.79 -3.64
N SER A 46 -17.64 1.75 -3.46
CA SER A 46 -17.44 2.87 -2.54
C SER A 46 -17.37 2.40 -1.08
N ALA A 47 -18.20 1.44 -0.69
CA ALA A 47 -18.13 0.82 0.63
C ALA A 47 -16.79 0.10 0.86
N PHE A 48 -16.29 -0.65 -0.12
CA PHE A 48 -14.99 -1.32 -0.03
C PHE A 48 -13.85 -0.32 0.21
N GLN A 49 -13.84 0.80 -0.52
CA GLN A 49 -12.87 1.87 -0.34
C GLN A 49 -12.93 2.46 1.08
N ASN A 50 -14.14 2.80 1.54
CA ASN A 50 -14.33 3.51 2.81
C ASN A 50 -14.18 2.60 4.05
N PHE A 51 -14.57 1.34 3.96
CA PHE A 51 -14.54 0.41 5.11
C PHE A 51 -13.29 -0.47 5.16
N LEU A 52 -12.56 -0.62 4.05
CA LEU A 52 -11.34 -1.43 4.02
C LEU A 52 -10.10 -0.56 3.82
N ILE A 53 -10.03 0.16 2.70
CA ILE A 53 -8.81 0.88 2.30
C ILE A 53 -8.53 2.06 3.23
N MET A 54 -9.56 2.82 3.60
CA MET A 54 -9.41 3.96 4.51
C MET A 54 -8.84 3.54 5.88
N PRO A 55 -9.42 2.59 6.65
CA PRO A 55 -8.85 2.20 7.93
C PRO A 55 -7.47 1.54 7.80
N LEU A 56 -7.21 0.76 6.74
CA LEU A 56 -5.88 0.21 6.48
C LEU A 56 -4.83 1.32 6.23
N THR A 57 -5.23 2.42 5.59
CA THR A 57 -4.35 3.57 5.35
C THR A 57 -4.11 4.38 6.64
N PHE A 58 -5.09 4.45 7.55
CA PHE A 58 -4.85 5.06 8.85
C PHE A 58 -3.90 4.23 9.72
N LEU A 59 -4.02 2.89 9.65
CA LEU A 59 -3.15 1.96 10.37
C LEU A 59 -1.76 1.78 9.76
N SER A 60 -1.50 2.31 8.56
CA SER A 60 -0.20 2.17 7.90
C SER A 60 0.84 3.22 8.31
N GLY A 61 0.54 4.08 9.29
CA GLY A 61 1.50 5.06 9.80
C GLY A 61 1.79 6.23 8.83
N VAL A 62 0.89 6.48 7.86
CA VAL A 62 0.97 7.63 6.93
C VAL A 62 0.85 8.96 7.68
N PHE A 63 -0.05 9.03 8.65
CA PHE A 63 -0.37 10.25 9.38
C PHE A 63 0.32 10.35 10.75
N TYR A 64 0.72 9.21 11.32
CA TYR A 64 1.28 9.14 12.68
C TYR A 64 2.45 8.17 12.72
N SER A 65 3.44 8.46 13.57
CA SER A 65 4.51 7.52 13.86
C SER A 65 4.00 6.38 14.73
N ILE A 66 4.34 5.14 14.37
CA ILE A 66 3.83 3.92 15.03
C ILE A 66 4.37 3.78 16.45
N HIS A 67 5.53 4.37 16.75
CA HIS A 67 6.11 4.40 18.10
C HIS A 67 5.24 5.16 19.12
N SER A 68 4.30 5.98 18.66
CA SER A 68 3.37 6.71 19.52
C SER A 68 2.09 5.93 19.82
N LEU A 69 1.89 4.76 19.22
CA LEU A 69 0.68 3.95 19.39
C LEU A 69 0.82 2.92 20.54
N PRO A 70 -0.28 2.60 21.24
CA PRO A 70 -0.31 1.50 22.20
C PRO A 70 0.13 0.17 21.57
N PRO A 71 0.74 -0.76 22.34
CA PRO A 71 1.35 -2.00 21.83
C PRO A 71 0.39 -2.88 20.99
N PHE A 72 -0.91 -2.82 21.28
CA PHE A 72 -1.94 -3.50 20.47
C PHE A 72 -1.99 -2.97 19.03
N TRP A 73 -2.04 -1.64 18.87
CA TRP A 73 -2.13 -1.00 17.55
C TRP A 73 -0.83 -1.08 16.77
N GLN A 74 0.32 -1.00 17.46
CA GLN A 74 1.62 -1.23 16.84
C GLN A 74 1.71 -2.63 16.24
N THR A 75 1.30 -3.66 16.99
CA THR A 75 1.27 -5.05 16.50
C THR A 75 0.36 -5.18 15.28
N LEU A 76 -0.82 -4.56 15.31
CA LEU A 76 -1.77 -4.59 14.18
C LEU A 76 -1.21 -3.90 12.92
N SER A 77 -0.49 -2.79 13.08
CA SER A 77 0.19 -2.09 11.97
C SER A 77 1.28 -2.95 11.32
N HIS A 78 2.02 -3.75 12.10
CA HIS A 78 3.03 -4.69 11.56
C HIS A 78 2.43 -5.84 10.74
N PHE A 79 1.15 -6.17 10.92
CA PHE A 79 0.45 -7.12 10.04
C PHE A 79 -0.05 -6.48 8.74
N ASN A 80 -0.07 -5.15 8.66
CA ASN A 80 -0.63 -4.44 7.53
C ASN A 80 0.43 -4.23 6.42
N PRO A 81 0.26 -4.82 5.22
CA PRO A 81 1.20 -4.63 4.11
C PRO A 81 1.31 -3.17 3.64
N PHE A 82 0.28 -2.34 3.88
CA PHE A 82 0.35 -0.91 3.58
C PHE A 82 1.37 -0.18 4.47
N PHE A 83 1.64 -0.67 5.68
CA PHE A 83 2.67 -0.07 6.53
C PHE A 83 4.06 -0.17 5.89
N TYR A 84 4.45 -1.37 5.45
CA TYR A 84 5.74 -1.62 4.79
C TYR A 84 5.91 -0.80 3.51
N MET A 85 4.82 -0.56 2.78
CA MET A 85 4.81 0.28 1.58
C MET A 85 5.16 1.73 1.89
N ILE A 86 4.59 2.28 2.97
CA ILE A 86 4.79 3.67 3.38
C ILE A 86 6.14 3.87 4.06
N ASP A 87 6.57 2.93 4.91
CA ASP A 87 7.91 2.94 5.51
C ASP A 87 9.00 2.86 4.44
N GLY A 88 8.84 1.97 3.45
CA GLY A 88 9.75 1.85 2.31
C GLY A 88 9.79 3.11 1.42
N PHE A 89 8.64 3.75 1.20
CA PHE A 89 8.59 5.02 0.47
C PHE A 89 9.27 6.15 1.26
N ARG A 90 9.07 6.21 2.59
CA ARG A 90 9.76 7.15 3.48
C ARG A 90 11.27 6.94 3.46
N TYR A 91 11.74 5.69 3.44
CA TYR A 91 13.16 5.38 3.27
C TYR A 91 13.74 5.95 1.97
N GLY A 92 13.01 5.83 0.86
CA GLY A 92 13.45 6.36 -0.43
C GLY A 92 13.62 7.89 -0.46
N PHE A 93 12.80 8.62 0.32
CA PHE A 93 12.84 10.09 0.41
C PHE A 93 13.79 10.61 1.50
N PHE A 94 13.77 10.00 2.68
CA PHE A 94 14.44 10.52 3.88
C PHE A 94 15.65 9.68 4.34
N GLY A 95 15.88 8.49 3.76
CA GLY A 95 16.94 7.57 4.18
C GLY A 95 16.74 6.94 5.56
N LEU A 96 15.57 7.16 6.16
CA LEU A 96 15.19 6.63 7.47
C LEU A 96 14.10 5.57 7.26
N SER A 97 14.38 4.34 7.68
CA SER A 97 13.41 3.24 7.71
C SER A 97 13.30 2.71 9.14
N ASP A 98 12.08 2.53 9.63
CA ASP A 98 11.86 1.83 10.90
C ASP A 98 12.13 0.31 10.76
N ILE A 99 12.02 -0.24 9.54
CA ILE A 99 12.26 -1.66 9.21
C ILE A 99 13.27 -1.77 8.06
N ALA A 100 14.07 -2.85 8.04
CA ALA A 100 15.00 -3.12 6.95
C ALA A 100 14.29 -3.00 5.56
N PRO A 101 14.77 -2.12 4.65
CA PRO A 101 14.10 -1.83 3.38
C PRO A 101 13.87 -3.08 2.52
N GLU A 102 14.81 -4.02 2.56
CA GLU A 102 14.73 -5.31 1.86
C GLU A 102 13.56 -6.17 2.35
N THR A 103 13.32 -6.19 3.66
CA THR A 103 12.19 -6.91 4.27
C THR A 103 10.88 -6.26 3.84
N SER A 104 10.79 -4.92 3.92
CA SER A 104 9.61 -4.17 3.46
C SER A 104 9.31 -4.42 1.98
N LEU A 105 10.34 -4.43 1.13
CA LEU A 105 10.20 -4.72 -0.31
C LEU A 105 9.71 -6.15 -0.56
N SER A 106 10.25 -7.14 0.17
CA SER A 106 9.83 -8.53 0.03
C SER A 106 8.36 -8.74 0.44
N VAL A 107 7.92 -8.14 1.55
CA VAL A 107 6.54 -8.25 2.05
C VAL A 107 5.57 -7.59 1.07
N VAL A 108 5.86 -6.35 0.64
CA VAL A 108 5.02 -5.61 -0.31
C VAL A 108 5.01 -6.31 -1.68
N GLY A 109 6.15 -6.82 -2.14
CA GLY A 109 6.28 -7.57 -3.38
C GLY A 109 5.47 -8.86 -3.38
N ILE A 110 5.58 -9.68 -2.33
CA ILE A 110 4.79 -10.91 -2.17
C ILE A 110 3.30 -10.58 -2.10
N PHE A 111 2.92 -9.55 -1.36
CA PHE A 111 1.52 -9.12 -1.26
C PHE A 111 0.96 -8.64 -2.61
N CYS A 112 1.73 -7.84 -3.35
CA CYS A 112 1.36 -7.38 -4.69
C CYS A 112 1.21 -8.55 -5.67
N LEU A 113 2.14 -9.50 -5.66
CA LEU A 113 2.07 -10.71 -6.49
C LEU A 113 0.86 -11.57 -6.12
N GLY A 114 0.59 -11.74 -4.82
CA GLY A 114 -0.58 -12.47 -4.32
C GLY A 114 -1.90 -11.83 -4.76
N LEU A 115 -2.04 -10.50 -4.64
CA LEU A 115 -3.21 -9.76 -5.11
C LEU A 115 -3.37 -9.83 -6.63
N THR A 116 -2.26 -9.70 -7.37
CA THR A 116 -2.28 -9.81 -8.84
C THR A 116 -2.71 -11.21 -9.27
N ALA A 117 -2.14 -12.26 -8.65
CA ALA A 117 -2.53 -13.65 -8.91
C ALA A 117 -3.99 -13.91 -8.56
N LEU A 118 -4.49 -13.38 -7.43
CA LEU A 118 -5.90 -13.47 -7.06
C LEU A 118 -6.81 -12.76 -8.07
N THR A 119 -6.42 -11.57 -8.51
CA THR A 119 -7.17 -10.80 -9.52
C THR A 119 -7.24 -11.56 -10.84
N LEU A 120 -6.11 -12.11 -11.31
CA LEU A 120 -6.05 -12.93 -12.51
C LEU A 120 -6.86 -14.21 -12.37
N PHE A 121 -6.85 -14.85 -11.20
CA PHE A 121 -7.67 -16.03 -10.92
C PHE A 121 -9.17 -15.71 -10.95
N LEU A 122 -9.58 -14.59 -10.37
CA LEU A 122 -10.98 -14.12 -10.39
C LEU A 122 -11.43 -13.80 -11.83
N LEU A 123 -10.56 -13.17 -12.63
CA LEU A 123 -10.80 -12.91 -14.05
C LEU A 123 -10.91 -14.21 -14.86
N GLN A 124 -10.00 -15.16 -14.66
CA GLN A 124 -10.00 -16.46 -15.34
C GLN A 124 -11.22 -17.32 -14.99
N ARG A 125 -11.66 -17.31 -13.74
CA ARG A 125 -12.88 -18.02 -13.33
C ARG A 125 -14.16 -17.40 -13.88
N GLY A 126 -14.09 -16.22 -14.48
CA GLY A 126 -15.25 -15.52 -15.04
C GLY A 126 -16.31 -15.22 -13.99
N TYR A 127 -15.92 -15.02 -12.72
CA TYR A 127 -16.85 -14.67 -11.65
C TYR A 127 -17.52 -13.34 -12.04
N LYS A 128 -18.81 -13.40 -12.41
CA LYS A 128 -19.64 -12.33 -13.03
C LYS A 128 -19.35 -11.91 -14.49
N LEU A 129 -18.42 -12.54 -15.21
CA LEU A 129 -18.22 -12.26 -16.65
C LEU A 129 -19.08 -13.16 -17.55
N ARG A 130 -19.76 -14.15 -16.98
CA ARG A 130 -20.64 -15.08 -17.69
C ARG A 130 -22.01 -15.11 -17.05
N HIS A 131 -22.68 -13.95 -17.13
CA HIS A 131 -24.14 -13.66 -17.16
C HIS A 131 -24.44 -12.33 -16.48
#